data_AF-A0A2W7AD40-F1
#
_entry.id   AF-A0A2W7AD40-F1
#
_cell.length_a   1.000
_cell.length_b   1.000
_cell.length_c   1.000
_cell.angle_alpha   90.00
_cell.angle_beta   90.00
_cell.angle_gamma   90.00
#
_symmetry.space_group_name_H-M   'P 1'
#
loop_
_entity.id
_entity.type
_entity.pdbx_description
1 polymer ?
#
loop_
_entity_poly.entity_id
_entity_poly.type
_entity_poly.pdbx_seq_one_letter_code
_entity_poly.pdbx_strand_id
1 'polypeptide(L)'
;MPKVLKSNLFWLLFSISLTLFSFSLFFAWGLMVGTLYSLFFLFRFTRLESTLSRREHQLYLTAILLYPPAETLVQWLGINGFTPRDFTLINRLEHFCWATVLMLFFLPFTSGVWQRLNRWQSLVFIMGFTCLLGNINEFLEFFLRIQANPINQAQFAAFYSDTIYDMMMNLLGSIAGFTILCSIQPKHLEF
;
A
#
# COMPACT_ATOMS: atom_id res chain seq x y z
N MET A 1 -20.79 -5.50 11.43
CA MET A 1 -20.17 -6.15 10.26
C MET A 1 -21.19 -7.03 9.57
N PRO A 2 -21.56 -6.72 8.32
CA PRO A 2 -22.51 -7.51 7.53
C PRO A 2 -22.08 -8.98 7.41
N LYS A 3 -23.04 -9.92 7.46
CA LYS A 3 -22.75 -11.36 7.35
C LYS A 3 -22.06 -11.71 6.01
N VAL A 4 -22.35 -10.95 4.95
CA VAL A 4 -21.78 -11.17 3.61
C VAL A 4 -20.25 -11.02 3.59
N LEU A 5 -19.67 -10.07 4.34
CA LEU A 5 -18.21 -9.86 4.39
C LEU A 5 -17.47 -10.97 5.15
N LYS A 6 -18.18 -11.88 5.82
CA LYS A 6 -17.58 -13.10 6.40
C LYS A 6 -17.50 -14.24 5.39
N SER A 7 -18.27 -14.20 4.31
CA SER A 7 -18.34 -15.29 3.33
C SER A 7 -17.10 -15.33 2.44
N ASN A 8 -16.36 -16.44 2.46
CA ASN A 8 -15.25 -16.64 1.53
C ASN A 8 -15.73 -16.73 0.08
N LEU A 9 -16.94 -17.24 -0.15
CA LEU A 9 -17.53 -17.32 -1.49
C LEU A 9 -17.81 -15.92 -2.05
N PHE A 10 -18.31 -15.00 -1.23
CA PHE A 10 -18.50 -13.60 -1.64
C PHE A 10 -17.18 -12.99 -2.11
N TRP A 11 -16.13 -13.10 -1.28
CA TRP A 11 -14.82 -12.56 -1.62
C TRP A 11 -14.21 -13.22 -2.85
N LEU A 12 -14.40 -14.52 -3.03
CA LEU A 12 -13.88 -15.26 -4.18
C LEU A 12 -14.54 -14.78 -5.47
N LEU A 13 -15.87 -14.68 -5.49
CA LEU A 13 -16.59 -14.18 -6.66
C LEU A 13 -16.23 -12.71 -6.94
N PHE A 14 -16.21 -11.87 -5.89
CA PHE A 14 -15.86 -10.46 -6.02
C PHE A 14 -14.45 -10.24 -6.57
N SER A 15 -13.45 -10.93 -6.02
CA SER A 15 -12.05 -10.82 -6.46
C SER A 15 -11.86 -11.33 -7.89
N ILE A 16 -12.47 -12.45 -8.27
CA ILE A 16 -12.40 -12.97 -9.65
C ILE A 16 -13.03 -11.97 -10.62
N SER A 17 -14.25 -11.49 -10.32
CA SER A 17 -14.94 -10.54 -11.19
C SER A 17 -14.15 -9.25 -11.37
N LEU A 18 -13.61 -8.69 -10.28
CA LEU A 18 -12.85 -7.45 -10.37
C LEU A 18 -11.49 -7.63 -11.05
N THR A 19 -10.81 -8.76 -10.81
CA THR A 19 -9.53 -9.06 -11.48
C THR A 19 -9.72 -9.24 -12.98
N LEU A 20 -10.74 -9.99 -13.41
CA LEU A 20 -11.08 -10.18 -14.83
C LEU A 20 -11.47 -8.85 -15.49
N PHE A 21 -12.29 -8.03 -14.82
CA PHE A 21 -12.60 -6.69 -15.30
C PHE A 21 -11.33 -5.82 -15.43
N SER A 22 -10.43 -5.89 -14.46
CA SER A 22 -9.17 -5.13 -14.46
C SER A 22 -8.25 -5.53 -15.62
N PHE A 23 -8.20 -6.83 -15.98
CA PHE A 23 -7.50 -7.29 -17.18
C PHE A 23 -8.10 -6.74 -18.48
N SER A 24 -9.40 -6.41 -18.51
CA SER A 24 -10.02 -5.78 -19.68
C SER A 24 -9.60 -4.31 -19.87
N LEU A 25 -9.06 -3.67 -18.84
CA LEU A 25 -8.49 -2.32 -18.93
C LEU A 25 -7.06 -2.39 -19.49
N PHE A 26 -6.16 -3.03 -18.75
CA PHE A 26 -4.80 -3.34 -19.19
C PHE A 26 -4.15 -4.41 -18.30
N PHE A 27 -3.20 -5.14 -18.88
CA PHE A 27 -2.63 -6.35 -18.27
C PHE A 27 -1.97 -6.11 -16.91
N ALA A 28 -1.17 -5.05 -16.77
CA ALA A 28 -0.46 -4.74 -15.53
C ALA A 28 -1.42 -4.47 -14.36
N TRP A 29 -2.55 -3.78 -14.61
CA TRP A 29 -3.55 -3.52 -13.57
C TRP A 29 -4.25 -4.79 -13.12
N GLY A 30 -4.63 -5.66 -14.05
CA GLY A 30 -5.19 -6.97 -13.71
C GLY A 30 -4.27 -7.80 -12.80
N LEU A 31 -2.96 -7.78 -13.07
CA LEU A 31 -1.97 -8.42 -12.19
C LEU A 31 -1.95 -7.81 -10.79
N MET A 32 -1.92 -6.48 -10.67
CA MET A 32 -1.90 -5.80 -9.36
C MET A 32 -3.14 -6.15 -8.52
N VAL A 33 -4.33 -6.10 -9.11
CA VAL A 33 -5.58 -6.46 -8.43
C VAL A 33 -5.57 -7.93 -8.02
N GLY A 34 -5.10 -8.82 -8.90
CA GLY A 34 -4.96 -10.24 -8.60
C GLY A 34 -3.98 -10.51 -7.46
N THR A 35 -2.83 -9.82 -7.42
CA THR A 35 -1.84 -9.94 -6.33
C THR A 35 -2.43 -9.46 -5.00
N LEU A 36 -3.14 -8.33 -5.01
CA LEU A 36 -3.80 -7.78 -3.81
C LEU A 36 -4.80 -8.78 -3.21
N TYR A 37 -5.68 -9.37 -4.02
CA TYR A 37 -6.61 -10.37 -3.52
C TYR A 37 -5.94 -11.68 -3.14
N SER A 38 -4.87 -12.07 -3.82
CA SER A 38 -4.09 -13.25 -3.45
C SER A 38 -3.50 -13.12 -2.05
N LEU A 39 -2.93 -11.95 -1.74
CA LEU A 39 -2.44 -11.60 -0.40
C LEU A 39 -3.59 -11.53 0.62
N PHE A 40 -4.73 -10.94 0.27
CA PHE A 40 -5.92 -10.94 1.12
C PHE A 40 -6.36 -12.37 1.50
N PHE A 41 -6.46 -13.28 0.53
CA PHE A 41 -6.80 -14.67 0.79
C PHE A 41 -5.75 -15.40 1.61
N LEU A 42 -4.47 -15.12 1.38
CA LEU A 42 -3.39 -15.63 2.21
C LEU A 42 -3.62 -15.24 3.67
N PHE A 43 -3.90 -13.96 3.97
CA PHE A 43 -4.13 -13.49 5.34
C PHE A 43 -5.38 -14.11 5.95
N ARG A 44 -6.42 -14.28 5.14
CA ARG A 44 -7.69 -14.86 5.57
C ARG A 44 -7.56 -16.35 5.90
N PHE A 45 -6.90 -17.13 5.05
CA PHE A 45 -6.73 -18.58 5.23
C PHE A 45 -5.69 -18.93 6.29
N THR A 46 -4.64 -18.12 6.44
CA THR A 46 -3.67 -18.23 7.54
C THR A 46 -4.22 -17.70 8.88
N ARG A 47 -5.44 -17.13 8.87
CA ARG A 47 -6.11 -16.52 10.04
C ARG A 47 -5.34 -15.35 10.65
N LEU A 48 -4.48 -14.69 9.87
CA LEU A 48 -3.73 -13.52 10.33
C LEU A 48 -4.65 -12.36 10.75
N GLU A 49 -5.82 -12.26 10.11
CA GLU A 49 -6.89 -11.31 10.47
C GLU A 49 -7.40 -11.46 11.91
N SER A 50 -7.19 -12.62 12.56
CA SER A 50 -7.66 -12.87 13.93
C SER A 50 -6.91 -12.05 14.99
N THR A 51 -5.77 -11.46 14.62
CA THR A 51 -5.02 -10.52 15.47
C THR A 51 -5.70 -9.16 15.62
N LEU A 52 -6.67 -8.86 14.75
CA LEU A 52 -7.36 -7.57 14.73
C LEU A 52 -8.53 -7.53 15.71
N SER A 53 -8.69 -6.41 16.40
CA SER A 53 -9.92 -6.11 17.12
C SER A 53 -11.11 -6.00 16.15
N ARG A 54 -12.33 -6.07 16.67
CA ARG A 54 -13.56 -5.99 15.86
C ARG A 54 -13.65 -4.71 15.00
N ARG A 55 -13.10 -3.58 15.48
CA ARG A 55 -13.11 -2.30 14.74
C ARG A 55 -12.04 -2.31 13.64
N GLU A 56 -10.84 -2.76 13.97
CA GLU A 56 -9.73 -2.88 13.02
C GLU A 56 -10.08 -3.87 11.89
N HIS A 57 -10.70 -5.00 12.22
CA HIS A 57 -11.14 -5.97 11.22
C HIS A 57 -12.20 -5.39 10.27
N GLN A 58 -13.11 -4.54 10.79
CA GLN A 58 -14.07 -3.84 9.94
C GLN A 58 -13.39 -2.86 9.00
N LEU A 59 -12.43 -2.06 9.49
CA LEU A 59 -11.67 -1.12 8.67
C LEU A 59 -10.87 -1.85 7.58
N TYR A 60 -10.18 -2.93 7.93
CA TYR A 60 -9.44 -3.78 7.01
C TYR A 60 -10.34 -4.30 5.88
N LEU A 61 -11.49 -4.90 6.21
CA LEU A 61 -12.40 -5.44 5.19
C LEU A 61 -13.07 -4.34 4.36
N THR A 62 -13.37 -3.18 4.95
CA THR A 62 -13.89 -2.03 4.20
C THR A 62 -12.86 -1.50 3.21
N ALA A 63 -11.59 -1.41 3.61
CA ALA A 63 -10.50 -0.99 2.72
C ALA A 63 -10.37 -1.95 1.54
N ILE A 64 -10.31 -3.26 1.78
CA ILE A 64 -10.20 -4.28 0.72
C ILE A 64 -11.43 -4.31 -0.18
N LEU A 65 -12.62 -4.02 0.35
CA LEU A 65 -13.85 -3.97 -0.45
C LEU A 65 -13.87 -2.76 -1.39
N LEU A 66 -13.53 -1.58 -0.88
CA LEU A 66 -13.79 -0.32 -1.57
C LEU A 66 -12.62 0.13 -2.44
N TYR A 67 -11.39 -0.13 -2.01
CA TYR A 67 -10.22 0.44 -2.67
C TYR A 67 -9.98 -0.13 -4.06
N PRO A 68 -9.91 -1.46 -4.29
CA PRO A 68 -9.62 -1.97 -5.62
C PRO A 68 -10.67 -1.54 -6.67
N PRO A 69 -12.00 -1.52 -6.39
CA PRO A 69 -12.97 -0.97 -7.32
C PRO A 69 -12.83 0.54 -7.56
N ALA A 70 -12.57 1.33 -6.51
CA ALA A 70 -12.39 2.77 -6.64
C ALA A 70 -11.18 3.09 -7.54
N GLU A 71 -10.06 2.41 -7.30
CA GLU A 71 -8.86 2.57 -8.11
C GLU A 71 -9.07 2.09 -9.54
N THR A 72 -9.73 0.95 -9.73
CA THR A 72 -10.09 0.46 -11.07
C THR A 72 -10.98 1.46 -11.83
N LEU A 73 -11.89 2.15 -11.14
CA LEU A 73 -12.70 3.21 -11.73
C LEU A 73 -11.84 4.42 -12.14
N VAL A 74 -10.87 4.84 -11.30
CA VAL A 74 -9.92 5.90 -11.63
C VAL A 74 -9.12 5.54 -12.89
N GLN A 75 -8.59 4.32 -12.96
CA GLN A 75 -7.86 3.82 -14.12
C GLN A 75 -8.74 3.82 -15.39
N TRP A 76 -10.00 3.36 -15.27
CA TRP A 76 -10.95 3.40 -16.39
C TRP A 76 -11.27 4.83 -16.84
N LEU A 77 -11.49 5.76 -15.92
CA LEU A 77 -11.73 7.17 -16.23
C LEU A 77 -10.52 7.79 -16.96
N GLY A 78 -9.31 7.48 -16.50
CA GLY A 78 -8.06 7.93 -17.12
C GLY A 78 -7.92 7.44 -18.57
N ILE A 79 -8.18 6.16 -18.83
CA ILE A 79 -8.15 5.59 -20.19
C ILE A 79 -9.18 6.24 -21.12
N ASN A 80 -10.36 6.60 -20.58
CA ASN A 80 -11.42 7.24 -21.34
C ASN A 80 -11.27 8.78 -21.46
N GLY A 81 -10.12 9.33 -21.07
CA GLY A 81 -9.81 10.74 -21.26
C GLY A 81 -10.51 11.69 -20.28
N PHE A 82 -11.10 11.18 -19.20
CA PHE A 82 -11.64 12.01 -18.13
C PHE A 82 -10.50 12.51 -17.24
N THR A 83 -9.79 13.54 -17.70
CA THR A 83 -8.74 14.20 -16.92
C THR A 83 -9.36 15.36 -16.11
N PRO A 84 -9.27 15.36 -14.78
CA PRO A 84 -9.73 16.47 -13.98
C PRO A 84 -8.87 17.73 -14.22
N ARG A 85 -9.46 18.91 -14.01
CA ARG A 85 -8.79 20.21 -14.21
C ARG A 85 -7.57 20.46 -13.31
N ASP A 86 -7.55 19.91 -12.10
CA ASP A 86 -6.44 20.06 -11.14
C ASP A 86 -5.74 18.73 -10.86
N PHE A 87 -4.83 18.35 -11.75
CA PHE A 87 -4.08 17.09 -11.65
C PHE A 87 -3.24 17.00 -10.37
N THR A 88 -2.69 18.12 -9.89
CA THR A 88 -1.78 18.12 -8.72
C THR A 88 -2.48 17.78 -7.41
N LEU A 89 -3.67 18.32 -7.15
CA LEU A 89 -4.41 18.04 -5.91
C LEU A 89 -4.92 16.61 -5.90
N ILE A 90 -5.42 16.13 -7.04
CA ILE A 90 -5.96 14.79 -7.18
C ILE A 90 -4.85 13.75 -7.06
N ASN A 91 -3.71 13.98 -7.70
CA ASN A 91 -2.54 13.12 -7.55
C ASN A 91 -2.11 13.00 -6.07
N ARG A 92 -2.08 14.11 -5.32
CA ARG A 92 -1.74 14.07 -3.87
C ARG A 92 -2.78 13.32 -3.04
N LEU A 93 -4.06 13.51 -3.31
CA LEU A 93 -5.15 12.81 -2.63
C LEU A 93 -5.13 11.31 -2.95
N GLU A 94 -4.84 10.95 -4.20
CA GLU A 94 -4.67 9.57 -4.64
C GLU A 94 -3.51 8.90 -3.89
N HIS A 95 -2.34 9.54 -3.84
CA HIS A 95 -1.19 9.03 -3.07
C HIS A 95 -1.51 8.87 -1.58
N PHE A 96 -2.22 9.83 -0.98
CA PHE A 96 -2.66 9.74 0.41
C PHE A 96 -3.63 8.57 0.66
N CYS A 97 -4.61 8.39 -0.23
CA CYS A 97 -5.57 7.29 -0.18
C CYS A 97 -4.85 5.94 -0.35
N TRP A 98 -3.92 5.86 -1.31
CA TRP A 98 -3.09 4.68 -1.55
C TRP A 98 -2.30 4.30 -0.29
N ALA A 99 -1.57 5.25 0.29
CA ALA A 99 -0.80 5.04 1.52
C ALA A 99 -1.69 4.56 2.67
N THR A 100 -2.85 5.20 2.86
CA THR A 100 -3.81 4.85 3.92
C THR A 100 -4.34 3.43 3.75
N VAL A 101 -4.72 3.04 2.53
CA VAL A 101 -5.24 1.69 2.27
C VAL A 101 -4.14 0.65 2.43
N LEU A 102 -2.93 0.94 2.00
CA LEU A 102 -1.80 0.04 2.15
C LEU A 102 -1.49 -0.21 3.64
N MET A 103 -1.50 0.83 4.47
CA MET A 103 -1.41 0.70 5.93
C MET A 103 -2.51 -0.19 6.49
N LEU A 104 -3.76 -0.01 6.06
CA LEU A 104 -4.89 -0.83 6.49
C LEU A 104 -4.75 -2.27 6.00
N PHE A 105 -4.22 -2.49 4.81
CA PHE A 105 -3.99 -3.82 4.23
C PHE A 105 -2.98 -4.63 5.04
N PHE A 106 -1.89 -3.99 5.50
CA PHE A 106 -0.87 -4.61 6.34
C PHE A 106 -1.16 -4.51 7.85
N LEU A 107 -2.35 -4.04 8.24
CA LEU A 107 -2.77 -3.97 9.63
C LEU A 107 -2.66 -5.33 10.36
N PRO A 108 -3.01 -6.50 9.75
CA PRO A 108 -2.83 -7.80 10.39
C PRO A 108 -1.37 -8.12 10.78
N PHE A 109 -0.37 -7.58 10.06
CA PHE A 109 1.05 -7.76 10.39
C PHE A 109 1.53 -6.79 11.45
N THR A 110 1.01 -5.57 11.42
CA THR A 110 1.55 -4.45 12.20
C THR A 110 0.81 -4.23 13.52
N SER A 111 -0.39 -4.80 13.68
CA SER A 111 -1.25 -4.63 14.88
C SER A 111 -0.53 -4.94 16.18
N GLY A 112 0.20 -6.07 16.25
CA GLY A 112 0.93 -6.50 17.44
C GLY A 112 2.10 -5.59 17.81
N VAL A 113 2.73 -4.96 16.82
CA VAL A 113 3.78 -3.95 17.04
C VAL A 113 3.12 -2.65 17.50
N TRP A 114 2.14 -2.17 16.75
CA TRP A 114 1.45 -0.90 17.00
C TRP A 114 0.89 -0.81 18.42
N GLN A 115 0.24 -1.87 18.91
CA GLN A 115 -0.37 -1.89 20.25
C GLN A 115 0.63 -1.68 21.40
N ARG A 116 1.92 -1.90 21.16
CA ARG A 116 3.00 -1.73 22.15
C ARG A 116 3.66 -0.36 22.08
N LEU A 117 3.34 0.44 21.08
CA LEU A 117 3.93 1.75 20.84
C LEU A 117 3.10 2.86 21.49
N ASN A 118 3.78 3.85 22.06
CA ASN A 118 3.12 5.10 22.45
C ASN A 118 2.77 5.94 21.22
N ARG A 119 1.95 7.01 21.39
CA ARG A 119 1.45 7.82 20.26
C ARG A 119 2.54 8.36 19.33
N TRP A 120 3.69 8.77 19.86
CA TRP A 120 4.80 9.29 19.07
C TRP A 120 5.53 8.17 18.32
N GLN A 121 5.75 7.05 19.00
CA GLN A 121 6.34 5.87 18.38
C GLN A 121 5.44 5.29 17.28
N SER A 122 4.12 5.29 17.48
CA SER A 122 3.15 4.90 16.45
C SER A 122 3.24 5.82 15.23
N LEU A 123 3.33 7.13 15.43
CA LEU A 123 3.44 8.09 14.32
C LEU A 123 4.74 7.86 13.51
N VAL A 124 5.88 7.69 14.18
CA VAL A 124 7.14 7.36 13.51
C VAL A 124 7.06 6.01 12.78
N PHE A 125 6.45 4.99 13.40
CA PHE A 125 6.25 3.69 12.79
C PHE A 125 5.38 3.76 11.53
N ILE A 126 4.25 4.48 11.56
CA ILE A 126 3.35 4.64 10.41
C ILE A 126 4.07 5.34 9.25
N MET A 127 4.74 6.46 9.53
CA MET A 127 5.46 7.22 8.52
C MET A 127 6.58 6.37 7.92
N GLY A 128 7.38 5.72 8.76
CA GLY A 128 8.48 4.85 8.32
C GLY A 128 7.98 3.65 7.50
N PHE A 129 6.91 3.00 7.94
CA PHE A 129 6.34 1.84 7.22
C PHE A 129 5.73 2.25 5.88
N THR A 130 5.05 3.40 5.81
CA THR A 130 4.55 3.96 4.54
C THR A 130 5.70 4.29 3.59
N CYS A 131 6.76 4.94 4.08
CA CYS A 131 7.96 5.25 3.28
C CYS A 131 8.66 3.98 2.79
N LEU A 132 8.75 2.95 3.64
CA LEU A 132 9.32 1.64 3.24
C LEU A 132 8.54 1.03 2.08
N LEU A 133 7.21 1.03 2.18
CA LEU A 133 6.37 0.45 1.13
C LEU A 133 6.41 1.27 -0.17
N GLY A 134 6.45 2.61 -0.07
CA GLY A 134 6.68 3.49 -1.22
C GLY A 134 8.02 3.20 -1.91
N ASN A 135 9.10 3.09 -1.13
CA ASN A 135 10.43 2.73 -1.65
C ASN A 135 10.47 1.35 -2.31
N ILE A 136 9.78 0.35 -1.74
CA ILE A 136 9.68 -0.98 -2.35
C ILE A 136 8.97 -0.89 -3.71
N ASN A 137 7.89 -0.10 -3.80
CA ASN A 137 7.17 0.11 -5.05
C ASN A 137 8.04 0.80 -6.11
N GLU A 138 8.72 1.88 -5.74
CA GLU A 138 9.64 2.60 -6.61
C GLU A 138 10.79 1.72 -7.11
N PHE A 139 11.37 0.92 -6.22
CA PHE A 139 12.44 -0.01 -6.57
C PHE A 139 11.95 -1.11 -7.54
N LEU A 140 10.75 -1.63 -7.31
CA LEU A 140 10.13 -2.62 -8.20
C LEU A 140 9.87 -2.01 -9.58
N GLU A 141 9.34 -0.79 -9.63
CA GLU A 141 9.11 -0.10 -10.89
C GLU A 141 10.42 0.13 -11.66
N PHE A 142 11.46 0.63 -10.98
CA PHE A 142 12.80 0.77 -11.55
C PHE A 142 13.32 -0.53 -12.14
N PHE A 143 13.24 -1.63 -11.39
CA PHE A 143 13.71 -2.93 -11.82
C PHE A 143 12.97 -3.43 -13.06
N LEU A 144 11.64 -3.34 -13.07
CA LEU A 144 10.80 -3.75 -14.21
C LEU A 144 11.13 -2.94 -15.47
N ARG A 145 11.39 -1.63 -15.33
CA ARG A 145 11.72 -0.78 -16.49
C ARG A 145 13.15 -1.00 -17.00
N ILE A 146 14.12 -1.32 -16.14
CA ILE A 146 15.45 -1.77 -16.60
C ILE A 146 15.31 -3.04 -17.44
N GLN A 147 14.55 -4.02 -16.96
CA GLN A 147 14.35 -5.29 -17.67
C GLN A 147 13.64 -5.10 -19.02
N ALA A 148 12.83 -4.04 -19.16
CA ALA A 148 12.17 -3.69 -20.41
C ALA A 148 13.13 -3.14 -21.49
N ASN A 149 14.45 -3.03 -21.22
CA ASN A 149 15.48 -2.53 -22.14
C ASN A 149 15.09 -1.18 -22.78
N PRO A 150 15.10 -0.08 -22.00
CA PRO A 150 14.67 1.22 -22.48
C PRO A 150 15.51 1.67 -23.68
N ILE A 151 14.84 2.12 -24.73
CA ILE A 151 15.46 2.53 -26.01
C ILE A 151 16.43 3.71 -25.81
N ASN A 152 16.25 4.51 -24.75
CA ASN A 152 17.09 5.67 -24.44
C ASN A 152 17.49 5.70 -22.96
N GLN A 153 18.73 5.33 -22.66
CA GLN A 153 19.25 5.28 -21.29
C GLN A 153 19.39 6.66 -20.63
N ALA A 154 19.60 7.73 -21.41
CA ALA A 154 19.75 9.09 -20.86
C ALA A 154 18.41 9.65 -20.36
N GLN A 155 17.32 9.44 -21.11
CA GLN A 155 15.97 9.75 -20.65
C GLN A 155 15.57 8.88 -19.46
N PHE A 156 15.90 7.59 -19.51
CA PHE A 156 15.67 6.66 -18.40
C PHE A 156 16.36 7.15 -17.11
N ALA A 157 17.64 7.54 -17.18
CA ALA A 157 18.38 8.06 -16.02
C ALA A 157 17.79 9.37 -15.46
N ALA A 158 17.28 10.25 -16.31
CA ALA A 158 16.66 11.51 -15.87
C ALA A 158 15.36 11.26 -15.09
N PHE A 159 14.50 10.34 -15.55
CA PHE A 159 13.25 9.98 -14.84
C PHE A 159 13.49 9.36 -13.47
N TYR A 160 14.60 8.65 -13.28
CA TYR A 160 14.92 7.96 -12.03
C TYR A 160 15.79 8.75 -11.07
N SER A 161 16.25 9.95 -11.47
CA SER A 161 16.97 10.84 -10.56
C SER A 161 16.10 11.28 -9.38
N ASP A 162 14.82 11.58 -9.64
CA ASP A 162 13.83 11.87 -8.60
C ASP A 162 13.58 10.64 -7.70
N THR A 163 13.40 9.45 -8.27
CA THR A 163 13.25 8.20 -7.51
C THR A 163 14.44 7.93 -6.58
N ILE A 164 15.67 8.10 -7.06
CA ILE A 164 16.87 7.91 -6.24
C ILE A 164 16.91 8.94 -5.11
N TYR A 165 16.51 10.19 -5.39
CA TYR A 165 16.43 11.25 -4.39
C TYR A 165 15.36 10.94 -3.33
N ASP A 166 14.16 10.53 -3.73
CA ASP A 166 13.06 10.16 -2.85
C ASP A 166 13.44 8.96 -1.95
N MET A 167 14.05 7.93 -2.53
CA MET A 167 14.59 6.80 -1.79
C MET A 167 15.63 7.24 -0.74
N MET A 168 16.54 8.15 -1.09
CA MET A 168 17.55 8.69 -0.19
C MET A 168 16.92 9.50 0.94
N MET A 169 15.95 10.36 0.65
CA MET A 169 15.23 11.13 1.65
C MET A 169 14.43 10.24 2.60
N ASN A 170 13.80 9.18 2.08
CA ASN A 170 13.09 8.19 2.88
C ASN A 170 14.04 7.39 3.79
N LEU A 171 15.24 7.07 3.33
CA LEU A 171 16.29 6.43 4.15
C LEU A 171 16.77 7.35 5.28
N LEU A 172 17.07 8.62 4.98
CA LEU A 172 17.48 9.62 5.97
C LEU A 172 16.37 9.87 7.01
N GLY A 173 15.12 9.99 6.55
CA GLY A 173 13.95 10.07 7.43
C GLY A 173 13.79 8.84 8.32
N SER A 174 14.07 7.65 7.79
CA SER A 174 14.04 6.39 8.55
C SER A 174 15.12 6.34 9.63
N ILE A 175 16.35 6.79 9.33
CA ILE A 175 17.45 6.89 10.30
C ILE A 175 17.11 7.90 11.40
N ALA A 176 16.56 9.06 11.05
CA ALA A 176 16.09 10.05 12.01
C ALA A 176 14.96 9.48 12.89
N GLY A 177 13.98 8.81 12.28
CA GLY A 177 12.88 8.14 12.98
C GLY A 177 13.39 7.07 13.96
N PHE A 178 14.33 6.23 13.54
CA PHE A 178 14.97 5.23 14.40
C PHE A 178 15.69 5.89 15.58
N THR A 179 16.44 6.96 15.34
CA THR A 179 17.15 7.72 16.38
C THR A 179 16.17 8.31 17.41
N ILE A 180 15.05 8.87 16.93
CA ILE A 180 13.97 9.39 17.78
C ILE A 180 13.38 8.25 18.62
N LEU A 181 13.06 7.10 18.02
CA LEU A 181 12.55 5.93 18.73
C LEU A 181 13.51 5.45 19.82
N CYS A 182 14.81 5.36 19.53
CA CYS A 182 15.85 4.99 20.49
C CYS A 182 16.02 6.02 21.61
N SER A 183 15.84 7.31 21.33
CA SER A 183 15.94 8.38 22.34
C SER A 183 14.75 8.46 23.28
N ILE A 184 13.58 7.95 22.85
CA ILE A 184 12.32 7.96 23.62
C ILE A 184 12.12 6.65 24.40
N GLN A 185 12.94 5.61 24.18
CA GLN A 185 12.88 4.42 25.02
C GLN A 185 13.25 4.79 26.48
N PRO A 186 12.42 4.43 27.47
CA PRO A 186 12.80 4.63 28.86
C PRO A 186 14.07 3.82 29.14
N LYS A 187 15.05 4.45 29.80
CA LYS A 187 16.22 3.78 30.39
C LYS A 187 15.76 2.82 31.50
N HIS A 188 15.09 1.72 31.19
CA HIS A 188 14.73 0.70 32.17
C HIS A 188 14.67 -0.68 31.50
N LEU A 189 15.85 -1.19 31.14
CA LEU A 189 16.19 -2.60 31.19
C LEU A 189 17.70 -2.68 31.48
N GLU A 190 18.06 -2.36 32.73
CA GLU A 190 19.26 -2.94 33.32
C GLU A 190 18.93 -4.40 33.61
N PHE A 191 19.57 -5.31 32.86
CA PHE A 191 19.61 -6.74 33.17
C PHE A 191 20.57 -6.98 34.34
#